data_AF-A0A3N5PFJ5-F1
#
_entry.id   AF-A0A3N5PFJ5-F1
#
_cell.length_a   1.000
_cell.length_b   1.000
_cell.length_c   1.000
_cell.angle_alpha   90.00
_cell.angle_beta   90.00
_cell.angle_gamma   90.00
#
_symmetry.space_group_name_H-M   'P 1'
#
loop_
_entity.id
_entity.type
_entity.pdbx_description
1 polymer ?
#
loop_
_entity_poly.entity_id
_entity_poly.type
_entity_poly.pdbx_seq_one_letter_code
_entity_poly.pdbx_strand_id
1 'polypeptide(L)'
;MSLRGSPLGRFTSFATVGLVGFIVDAAREFVTIAPEIIHAPAEGITGRSGRYLRGVATVGDRMIMILDVAELLNNDEFATSGAPGAPQASQEK
;
A
#
# COMPACT_ATOMS: atom_id res chain seq x y z
N MET A 1 -36.13 0.69 44.09
CA MET A 1 -36.34 1.39 42.80
C MET A 1 -35.09 1.16 41.96
N SER A 2 -35.15 0.18 41.06
CA SER A 2 -34.00 -0.26 40.26
C SER A 2 -33.94 0.51 38.93
N LEU A 3 -32.75 0.47 38.31
CA LEU A 3 -32.42 0.79 36.92
C LEU A 3 -32.00 2.23 36.61
N ARG A 4 -30.69 2.42 36.40
CA ARG A 4 -30.15 2.60 35.04
C ARG A 4 -28.68 2.25 35.02
N GLY A 5 -28.38 1.08 34.45
CA GLY A 5 -27.02 0.65 34.15
C GLY A 5 -26.45 1.47 33.01
N SER A 6 -25.20 1.89 33.17
CA SER A 6 -24.36 2.39 32.09
C SER A 6 -23.36 1.30 31.75
N PRO A 7 -23.49 0.59 30.61
CA PRO A 7 -22.34 -0.12 30.08
C PRO A 7 -21.56 0.85 29.19
N LEU A 8 -20.34 1.19 29.64
CA LEU A 8 -19.29 1.76 28.80
C LEU A 8 -19.11 0.88 27.57
N GLY A 9 -19.53 1.38 26.40
CA GLY A 9 -19.23 0.76 25.12
C GLY A 9 -17.74 0.94 24.80
N ARG A 10 -16.91 -0.04 25.17
CA ARG A 10 -15.52 -0.11 24.72
C ARG A 10 -15.51 -0.77 23.35
N PHE A 11 -15.42 0.05 22.31
CA PHE A 11 -15.19 -0.43 20.95
C PHE A 11 -13.70 -0.74 20.78
N THR A 12 -13.35 -2.02 20.77
CA THR A 12 -12.05 -2.45 20.23
C THR A 12 -12.23 -2.49 18.71
N SER A 13 -11.66 -1.53 18.00
CA SER A 13 -11.64 -1.61 16.54
C SER A 13 -10.76 -2.79 16.15
N PHE A 14 -11.28 -3.64 15.25
CA PHE A 14 -10.52 -4.71 14.63
C PHE A 14 -10.08 -4.20 13.26
N ALA A 15 -8.79 -3.90 13.11
CA ALA A 15 -8.23 -3.62 11.80
C ALA A 15 -8.11 -4.94 11.02
N THR A 16 -8.83 -5.06 9.90
CA THR A 16 -8.60 -6.15 8.95
C THR A 16 -7.36 -5.79 8.15
N VAL A 17 -6.31 -6.59 8.27
CA VAL A 17 -5.10 -6.43 7.44
C VAL A 17 -5.45 -6.89 6.02
N GLY A 18 -5.41 -5.98 5.06
CA GLY A 18 -5.68 -6.28 3.65
C GLY A 18 -4.45 -6.89 2.96
N LEU A 19 -4.68 -7.79 2.01
CA LEU A 19 -3.66 -8.24 1.07
C LEU A 19 -3.64 -7.30 -0.14
N VAL A 20 -2.46 -6.88 -0.57
CA VAL A 20 -2.26 -6.07 -1.78
C VAL A 20 -1.41 -6.85 -2.78
N GLY A 21 -1.84 -6.86 -4.04
CA GLY A 21 -1.11 -7.48 -5.15
C GLY A 21 -0.54 -6.44 -6.09
N PHE A 22 0.65 -6.71 -6.64
CA PHE A 22 1.27 -5.90 -7.68
C PHE A 22 1.12 -6.59 -9.02
N ILE A 23 0.61 -5.88 -10.02
CA ILE A 23 0.61 -6.34 -11.41
C ILE A 23 1.91 -5.85 -12.05
N VAL A 24 2.73 -6.79 -12.52
CA VAL A 24 4.03 -6.52 -13.12
C VAL A 24 4.17 -7.30 -14.41
N ASP A 25 5.02 -6.83 -15.32
CA ASP A 25 5.31 -7.53 -16.59
C ASP A 25 5.99 -8.89 -16.33
N ALA A 26 6.98 -8.92 -15.45
CA ALA A 26 7.66 -10.15 -15.03
C ALA A 26 8.37 -9.98 -13.68
N ALA A 27 8.39 -11.06 -12.88
CA ALA A 27 9.25 -11.19 -11.70
C ALA A 27 10.34 -12.23 -12.01
N ARG A 28 11.57 -11.77 -12.27
CA ARG A 28 12.60 -12.58 -12.95
C ARG A 28 13.70 -13.13 -12.04
N GLU A 29 14.11 -12.38 -11.02
CA GLU A 29 15.29 -12.71 -10.23
C GLU A 29 15.21 -12.13 -8.81
N PHE A 30 15.86 -12.81 -7.87
CA PHE A 30 16.10 -12.31 -6.51
C PHE A 30 17.58 -11.94 -6.40
N VAL A 31 17.87 -10.69 -6.07
CA VAL A 31 19.23 -10.17 -5.94
C VAL A 31 19.39 -9.47 -4.60
N THR A 32 20.47 -9.78 -3.89
CA THR A 32 20.86 -9.05 -2.69
C THR A 32 21.66 -7.81 -3.09
N ILE A 33 21.18 -6.64 -2.68
CA ILE A 33 21.81 -5.35 -2.95
C ILE A 33 22.44 -4.84 -1.65
N ALA A 34 23.73 -4.51 -1.69
CA ALA A 34 24.41 -3.92 -0.55
C ALA A 34 23.86 -2.49 -0.29
N PRO A 35 23.57 -2.10 0.96
CA PRO A 35 22.93 -0.81 1.23
C PRO A 35 23.79 0.38 0.83
N GLU A 36 25.11 0.23 0.73
CA GLU A 36 26.06 1.29 0.40
C GLU A 36 26.00 1.72 -1.07
N ILE A 37 25.51 0.85 -1.96
CA ILE A 37 25.35 1.16 -3.40
C ILE A 37 23.97 1.76 -3.73
N ILE A 38 23.13 1.95 -2.70
CA ILE A 38 21.83 2.60 -2.85
C ILE A 38 22.01 4.10 -2.68
N HIS A 39 21.74 4.84 -3.73
CA HIS A 39 21.81 6.30 -3.73
C HIS A 39 20.40 6.91 -3.66
N ALA A 40 20.32 8.11 -3.11
CA ALA A 40 19.08 8.88 -3.14
C ALA A 40 18.64 9.12 -4.60
N PRO A 41 17.32 9.17 -4.88
CA PRO A 41 16.83 9.61 -6.18
C PRO A 41 17.41 10.97 -6.56
N ALA A 42 17.82 11.15 -7.82
CA ALA A 42 18.22 12.47 -8.30
C ALA A 42 17.06 13.47 -8.15
N GLU A 43 17.38 14.72 -7.82
CA GLU A 43 16.39 15.78 -7.52
C GLU A 43 15.39 16.01 -8.68
N GLY A 44 15.73 15.64 -9.92
CA GLY A 44 14.83 15.72 -11.09
C GLY A 44 13.77 14.61 -11.21
N ILE A 45 13.89 13.53 -10.43
CA ILE A 45 12.94 12.39 -10.44
C ILE A 45 11.79 12.65 -9.41
N THR A 46 11.87 13.77 -8.67
CA THR A 46 11.00 14.14 -7.54
C THR A 46 9.64 14.75 -7.93
N GLY A 47 9.08 14.39 -9.09
CA GLY A 47 7.67 14.66 -9.38
C GLY A 47 6.71 13.82 -8.50
N ARG A 48 5.41 13.76 -8.84
CA ARG A 48 4.40 12.92 -8.13
C ARG A 48 4.84 11.47 -7.90
N SER A 49 5.71 10.93 -8.76
CA SER A 49 6.21 9.55 -8.71
C SER A 49 7.45 9.36 -7.83
N GLY A 50 8.21 10.42 -7.54
CA GLY A 50 9.46 10.33 -6.77
C GLY A 50 9.23 10.01 -5.30
N ARG A 51 8.04 10.31 -4.78
CA ARG A 51 7.68 10.04 -3.38
C ARG A 51 7.69 8.56 -3.00
N TYR A 52 7.50 7.67 -3.96
CA TYR A 52 7.50 6.22 -3.72
C TYR A 52 8.88 5.59 -3.95
N LEU A 53 9.87 6.37 -4.39
CA LEU A 53 11.19 5.86 -4.71
C LEU A 53 12.10 6.02 -3.48
N ARG A 54 12.45 4.90 -2.85
CA ARG A 54 13.40 4.86 -1.74
C ARG A 54 14.82 5.18 -2.19
N GLY A 55 15.18 4.77 -3.41
CA GLY A 55 16.51 4.98 -3.95
C GLY A 55 16.73 4.36 -5.32
N VAL A 56 17.93 4.54 -5.84
CA VAL A 56 18.42 3.98 -7.09
C VAL A 56 19.75 3.30 -6.84
N ALA A 57 19.93 2.10 -7.38
CA ALA A 57 21.18 1.36 -7.32
C ALA A 57 21.59 0.94 -8.73
N THR A 58 22.89 0.79 -8.96
CA THR A 58 23.42 0.23 -10.22
C THR A 58 24.10 -1.08 -9.91
N VAL A 59 23.66 -2.16 -10.53
CA VAL A 59 24.20 -3.52 -10.36
C VAL A 59 24.70 -4.01 -11.72
N GLY A 60 26.02 -4.07 -11.88
CA GLY A 60 26.64 -4.24 -13.20
C GLY A 60 26.25 -3.08 -14.11
N ASP A 61 25.67 -3.39 -15.27
CA ASP A 61 25.18 -2.40 -16.24
C ASP A 61 23.67 -2.11 -16.12
N ARG A 62 23.02 -2.59 -15.05
CA ARG A 62 21.57 -2.42 -14.83
C ARG A 62 21.31 -1.37 -13.77
N MET A 63 20.48 -0.38 -14.10
CA MET A 63 19.90 0.54 -13.13
C MET A 63 18.67 -0.09 -12.48
N ILE A 64 18.64 -0.13 -11.16
CA ILE A 64 17.56 -0.70 -10.34
C ILE A 64 16.95 0.42 -9.50
N MET A 65 15.63 0.55 -9.61
CA MET A 65 14.83 1.48 -8.81
C MET A 65 14.23 0.74 -7.62
N ILE A 66 14.36 1.30 -6.43
CA ILE A 66 13.90 0.69 -5.18
C ILE A 66 12.64 1.39 -4.71
N LEU A 67 11.52 0.66 -4.71
CA LEU A 67 10.21 1.15 -4.30
C LEU A 67 10.05 1.10 -2.77
N ASP A 68 9.53 2.17 -2.19
CA ASP A 68 9.03 2.19 -0.81
C ASP A 68 7.56 1.76 -0.78
N VAL A 69 7.32 0.50 -0.40
CA VAL A 69 5.97 -0.07 -0.33
C VAL A 69 5.16 0.53 0.82
N ALA A 70 5.80 0.94 1.92
CA ALA A 70 5.08 1.53 3.05
C ALA A 70 4.52 2.90 2.67
N GLU A 71 5.33 3.76 2.05
CA GLU A 71 4.87 5.05 1.54
C GLU A 71 3.83 4.89 0.43
N LEU A 72 3.96 3.86 -0.42
CA LEU A 72 2.95 3.55 -1.43
C LEU A 72 1.59 3.23 -0.79
N LEU A 73 1.56 2.35 0.21
CA LEU A 73 0.32 1.89 0.85
C LEU A 73 -0.30 2.89 1.83
N ASN A 74 0.50 3.82 2.37
CA ASN A 74 0.02 4.86 3.29
C ASN A 74 -0.80 5.97 2.62
N ASN A 75 -0.95 5.95 1.29
CA ASN A 75 -1.80 6.92 0.60
C ASN A 75 -3.27 6.48 0.68
N ASP A 76 -4.12 7.37 1.21
CA ASP A 76 -5.58 7.20 1.35
C ASP A 76 -6.31 6.90 0.03
N GLU A 77 -5.62 7.00 -1.11
CA GLU A 77 -6.13 6.70 -2.46
C GLU A 77 -6.55 5.23 -2.62
N PHE A 78 -5.97 4.30 -1.84
CA PHE A 78 -6.34 2.88 -1.86
C PHE A 78 -7.62 2.54 -1.06
N ALA A 79 -8.17 3.47 -0.29
CA ALA A 79 -9.34 3.22 0.56
C ALA A 79 -10.68 3.20 -0.21
N THR A 80 -10.70 3.59 -1.50
CA THR A 80 -11.93 3.68 -2.30
C THR A 80 -11.90 2.66 -3.44
N SER A 81 -12.42 1.46 -3.19
CA SER A 81 -12.94 0.52 -4.23
C SER A 81 -13.43 -0.81 -3.67
N GLY A 82 -13.32 -1.05 -2.37
CA GLY A 82 -13.96 -2.18 -1.70
C GLY A 82 -15.41 -1.93 -1.32
N ALA A 83 -16.29 -1.60 -2.27
CA ALA A 83 -17.72 -1.82 -2.06
C ALA A 83 -18.00 -3.31 -2.33
N PRO A 84 -18.42 -4.11 -1.32
CA PRO A 84 -18.97 -5.42 -1.59
C PRO A 84 -20.16 -5.20 -2.51
N GLY A 85 -20.13 -5.81 -3.70
CA GLY A 85 -21.24 -5.73 -4.65
C GLY A 85 -22.54 -6.04 -3.92
N ALA A 86 -23.38 -5.02 -3.75
CA ALA A 86 -24.73 -5.24 -3.30
C ALA A 86 -25.37 -6.23 -4.28
N PRO A 87 -26.13 -7.22 -3.81
CA PRO A 87 -26.98 -8.01 -4.68
C PRO A 87 -27.83 -7.02 -5.46
N GLN A 88 -27.66 -6.96 -6.78
CA GLN A 88 -28.61 -6.28 -7.65
C GLN A 88 -29.91 -7.09 -7.52
N ALA A 89 -30.74 -6.68 -6.57
CA ALA A 89 -32.10 -7.14 -6.49
C ALA A 89 -32.75 -6.74 -7.81
N SER A 90 -33.00 -7.75 -8.64
CA SER A 90 -33.93 -7.68 -9.75
C SER A 90 -35.17 -6.95 -9.28
N GLN A 91 -35.34 -5.71 -9.72
CA GLN A 91 -36.67 -5.12 -9.82
C GLN A 91 -37.36 -5.85 -10.97
N GLU A 92 -37.91 -7.01 -10.64
CA GLU A 92 -39.07 -7.53 -11.32
C GLU A 92 -40.28 -6.90 -10.64
N LYS A 93 -40.81 -5.83 -11.25
CA LYS A 93 -42.22 -5.70 -11.67
C LYS A 93 -42.60 -4.25 -11.97
#